data_AF-Q1PL00-F1
#
_entry.id   AF-Q1PL00-F1
#
_cell.length_a   1.000
_cell.length_b   1.000
_cell.length_c   1.000
_cell.angle_alpha   90.00
_cell.angle_beta   90.00
_cell.angle_gamma   90.00
#
_symmetry.space_group_name_H-M   'P 1'
#
loop_
_entity.id
_entity.type
_entity.pdbx_description
1 polymer ?
#
loop_
_entity_poly.entity_id
_entity_poly.type
_entity_poly.pdbx_seq_one_letter_code
_entity_poly.pdbx_strand_id
1 'polypeptide(L)'
;MSPNKGPKVIKYCVITSTTAIVLIFISLIPISKKAFYWNQCFKKTFKWIDKYEMELKTWDKASKESIAVAVCNGAVYEPELKTK
;
A
#
# COMPACT_ATOMS: atom_id res chain seq x y z
N MET A 1 -42.45 -3.84 -25.30
CA MET A 1 -41.29 -3.17 -24.65
C MET A 1 -40.90 -1.96 -25.47
N SER A 2 -40.77 -0.78 -24.86
CA SER A 2 -40.42 0.45 -25.59
C SER A 2 -38.96 0.38 -26.10
N PRO A 3 -38.69 0.55 -27.41
CA PRO A 3 -37.35 0.43 -27.99
C PRO A 3 -36.34 1.46 -27.44
N ASN A 4 -36.85 2.55 -26.86
CA ASN A 4 -36.05 3.71 -26.44
C ASN A 4 -35.45 3.60 -25.03
N LYS A 5 -35.73 2.52 -24.29
CA LYS A 5 -35.17 2.32 -22.93
C LYS A 5 -33.82 1.60 -22.93
N GLY A 6 -33.58 0.67 -23.87
CA GLY A 6 -32.32 -0.09 -23.97
C GLY A 6 -31.05 0.74 -24.18
N PRO A 7 -31.01 1.69 -25.14
CA PRO A 7 -29.82 2.49 -25.42
C PRO A 7 -29.42 3.41 -24.25
N LYS A 8 -30.41 3.93 -23.52
CA LYS A 8 -30.17 4.80 -22.35
C LYS A 8 -29.61 3.98 -21.18
N VAL A 9 -30.17 2.80 -20.90
CA VAL A 9 -29.68 1.91 -19.84
C VAL A 9 -28.24 1.47 -20.10
N ILE A 10 -27.90 1.07 -21.33
CA ILE A 10 -26.52 0.69 -21.69
C ILE A 10 -25.57 1.87 -21.48
N LYS A 11 -25.94 3.08 -21.91
CA LYS A 11 -25.13 4.30 -21.69
C LYS A 11 -24.89 4.58 -20.21
N TYR A 12 -25.93 4.47 -19.38
CA TYR A 12 -25.78 4.65 -17.93
C TYR A 12 -24.86 3.59 -17.32
N CYS A 13 -25.03 2.31 -17.67
CA CYS A 13 -24.17 1.23 -17.18
C CYS A 13 -22.70 1.44 -17.55
N VAL A 14 -22.41 1.92 -18.77
CA VAL A 14 -21.04 2.23 -19.20
C VAL A 14 -20.46 3.39 -18.41
N ILE A 15 -21.24 4.47 -18.20
CA ILE A 15 -20.80 5.63 -17.41
C ILE A 15 -20.51 5.20 -15.97
N THR A 16 -21.45 4.52 -15.31
CA THR A 16 -21.28 4.11 -13.90
C THR A 16 -20.12 3.14 -13.72
N SER A 17 -19.94 2.19 -14.65
CA SER A 17 -18.81 1.26 -14.62
C SER A 17 -17.48 1.98 -14.80
N THR A 18 -17.41 2.93 -15.74
CA THR A 18 -16.21 3.74 -15.98
C THR A 18 -15.87 4.60 -14.77
N THR A 19 -16.85 5.27 -14.17
CA THR A 19 -16.67 6.07 -12.96
C THR A 19 -16.18 5.21 -11.79
N ALA A 20 -16.75 4.02 -11.60
CA ALA A 20 -16.32 3.10 -10.56
C ALA A 20 -14.85 2.69 -10.73
N ILE A 21 -14.43 2.35 -11.96
CA ILE A 21 -13.04 2.00 -12.27
C ILE A 21 -12.10 3.17 -11.96
N VAL A 22 -12.46 4.39 -12.37
CA VAL A 22 -11.65 5.60 -12.09
C VAL A 22 -11.50 5.83 -10.59
N LEU A 23 -12.56 5.69 -9.81
CA LEU A 23 -12.52 5.85 -8.35
C LEU A 23 -11.62 4.80 -7.68
N ILE A 24 -11.64 3.55 -8.18
CA ILE A 24 -10.74 2.49 -7.72
C ILE A 24 -9.28 2.89 -7.99
N PHE A 25 -8.96 3.35 -9.20
CA PHE A 25 -7.60 3.80 -9.53
C PHE A 25 -7.14 4.96 -8.64
N ILE A 26 -7.98 5.97 -8.43
CA ILE A 26 -7.67 7.10 -7.55
C ILE A 26 -7.38 6.62 -6.12
N SER A 27 -8.18 5.69 -5.62
CA SER A 27 -8.02 5.10 -4.28
C SER A 27 -6.76 4.24 -4.16
N LEU A 28 -6.30 3.63 -5.25
CA LEU A 28 -5.07 2.83 -5.30
C LEU A 28 -3.81 3.69 -5.28
N ILE A 29 -3.81 4.90 -5.85
CA ILE A 29 -2.63 5.78 -5.88
C ILE A 29 -1.97 5.97 -4.50
N PRO A 30 -2.68 6.38 -3.43
CA PRO A 30 -2.05 6.55 -2.12
C PRO A 30 -1.56 5.21 -1.54
N ILE A 31 -2.28 4.12 -1.77
CA ILE A 31 -1.89 2.77 -1.31
C ILE A 31 -0.58 2.34 -2.00
N SER A 32 -0.48 2.54 -3.32
CA SER A 32 0.72 2.24 -4.09
C SER A 32 1.92 3.06 -3.65
N LYS A 33 1.73 4.37 -3.34
CA LYS A 33 2.80 5.21 -2.79
C LYS A 33 3.27 4.70 -1.43
N LYS A 34 2.34 4.41 -0.50
CA LYS A 34 2.68 3.86 0.82
C LYS A 34 3.45 2.54 0.69
N ALA A 35 2.98 1.62 -0.16
CA ALA A 35 3.67 0.36 -0.42
C ALA A 35 5.07 0.56 -1.00
N PHE A 36 5.24 1.50 -1.93
CA PHE A 36 6.56 1.83 -2.50
C PHE A 36 7.54 2.34 -1.44
N TYR A 37 7.14 3.30 -0.61
CA TYR A 37 7.99 3.83 0.45
C TYR A 37 8.30 2.77 1.52
N TRP A 38 7.30 1.97 1.91
CA TRP A 38 7.49 0.87 2.84
C TRP A 38 8.51 -0.14 2.30
N ASN A 39 8.40 -0.53 1.03
CA ASN A 39 9.34 -1.46 0.39
C ASN A 39 10.76 -0.86 0.27
N GLN A 40 10.88 0.45 0.01
CA GLN A 40 12.17 1.13 0.06
C GLN A 40 12.77 1.12 1.46
N CYS A 41 11.97 1.39 2.50
CA CYS A 41 12.39 1.30 3.88
C CYS A 41 12.91 -0.11 4.18
N PHE A 42 12.10 -1.13 3.92
CA PHE A 42 12.46 -2.53 4.20
C PHE A 42 13.78 -2.92 3.54
N LYS A 43 13.93 -2.63 2.24
CA LYS A 43 15.14 -2.96 1.48
C LYS A 43 16.38 -2.25 2.02
N LYS A 44 16.26 -0.97 2.36
CA LYS A 44 17.38 -0.17 2.89
C LYS A 44 17.76 -0.62 4.31
N THR A 45 16.77 -0.84 5.18
CA THR A 45 16.98 -1.29 6.55
C THR A 45 17.60 -2.68 6.60
N PHE A 46 17.07 -3.64 5.82
CA PHE A 46 17.67 -4.97 5.74
C PHE A 46 19.12 -4.91 5.25
N LYS A 47 19.39 -4.14 4.18
CA LYS A 47 20.76 -3.96 3.68
C LYS A 47 21.68 -3.31 4.71
N TRP A 48 21.16 -2.38 5.51
CA TRP A 48 21.93 -1.75 6.58
C TRP A 48 22.25 -2.74 7.70
N ILE A 49 21.25 -3.50 8.19
CA ILE A 49 21.43 -4.55 9.20
C ILE A 49 22.48 -5.55 8.73
N ASP A 50 22.32 -6.08 7.50
CA ASP A 50 23.18 -7.14 6.99
C ASP A 50 24.63 -6.68 6.77
N LYS A 51 24.84 -5.40 6.46
CA LYS A 51 26.16 -4.87 6.14
C LYS A 51 26.90 -4.25 7.33
N TYR A 52 26.18 -3.59 8.22
CA TYR A 52 26.78 -2.70 9.23
C TYR A 52 26.49 -3.11 10.67
N GLU A 53 25.40 -3.84 10.94
CA GLU A 53 25.03 -4.20 12.30
C GLU A 53 25.75 -5.49 12.74
N MET A 54 26.88 -5.31 13.42
CA MET A 54 27.75 -6.44 13.77
C MET A 54 27.12 -7.39 14.78
N GLU A 55 26.28 -6.88 15.70
CA GLU A 55 25.60 -7.68 16.71
C GLU A 55 24.57 -8.64 16.10
N LEU A 56 24.00 -8.27 14.95
CA LEU A 56 22.99 -9.05 14.24
C LEU A 56 23.59 -9.91 13.11
N LYS A 57 24.91 -9.93 12.94
CA LYS A 57 25.55 -10.57 11.79
C LYS A 57 25.28 -12.08 11.71
N THR A 58 25.26 -12.75 12.86
CA THR A 58 25.02 -14.20 12.99
C THR A 58 23.54 -14.58 12.93
N TRP A 59 22.64 -13.60 12.98
CA TRP A 59 21.21 -13.86 12.91
C TRP A 59 20.84 -14.38 11.52
N ASP A 60 19.89 -15.30 11.50
CA ASP A 60 19.34 -15.79 10.25
C ASP A 60 18.57 -14.68 9.51
N LYS A 61 18.33 -14.91 8.22
CA LYS A 61 17.70 -13.94 7.34
C LYS A 61 16.31 -13.53 7.84
N ALA A 62 15.50 -14.48 8.31
CA ALA A 62 14.13 -14.19 8.74
C ALA A 62 14.12 -13.30 9.98
N SER A 63 15.05 -13.52 10.91
CA SER A 63 15.22 -12.66 12.08
C SER A 63 15.60 -11.22 11.69
N LYS A 64 16.55 -11.03 10.77
CA LYS A 64 16.92 -9.69 10.26
C LYS A 64 15.76 -9.01 9.52
N GLU A 65 14.98 -9.77 8.73
CA GLU A 65 13.80 -9.27 8.04
C GLU A 65 12.71 -8.83 9.03
N SER A 66 12.51 -9.58 10.13
CA SER A 66 11.52 -9.22 11.15
C SER A 66 11.81 -7.87 11.80
N ILE A 67 13.09 -7.56 12.08
CA ILE A 67 13.51 -6.24 12.58
C ILE A 67 13.27 -5.16 11.52
N ALA A 68 13.64 -5.42 10.26
CA ALA A 68 13.40 -4.46 9.19
C ALA A 68 11.91 -4.12 9.04
N VAL A 69 11.03 -5.13 9.15
CA VAL A 69 9.57 -4.94 9.18
C VAL A 69 9.13 -4.10 10.38
N ALA A 70 9.62 -4.41 11.59
CA ALA A 70 9.28 -3.66 12.80
C ALA A 70 9.68 -2.17 12.70
N VAL A 71 10.89 -1.88 12.23
CA VAL A 71 11.37 -0.52 12.00
C VAL A 71 10.50 0.22 10.99
N CYS A 72 10.19 -0.41 9.86
CA CYS A 72 9.42 0.24 8.80
C CYS A 72 7.95 0.42 9.17
N ASN A 73 7.36 -0.50 9.94
CA ASN A 73 6.02 -0.33 10.51
C ASN A 73 5.99 0.79 11.55
N GLY A 74 7.02 0.90 12.41
CA GLY A 74 7.15 1.98 13.37
C GLY A 74 7.30 3.36 12.72
N ALA A 75 8.04 3.46 11.61
CA ALA A 75 8.23 4.70 10.86
C ALA A 75 6.94 5.24 10.23
N VAL A 76 5.94 4.39 9.99
CA VAL A 76 4.63 4.75 9.43
C VAL A 76 3.51 4.69 10.47
N TYR A 77 3.84 4.41 11.73
CA TYR A 77 2.87 4.38 12.82
C TYR A 77 2.46 5.81 13.16
N GLU A 78 1.26 6.19 12.74
CA GLU A 78 0.60 7.40 13.20
C GLU A 78 -0.21 7.03 14.46
N PRO A 79 0.17 7.50 15.66
CA PRO A 79 -0.64 7.29 16.84
C PRO A 79 -1.98 7.99 16.64
N GLU A 80 -3.08 7.30 16.91
CA GLU A 80 -4.40 7.95 16.95
C GLU A 80 -4.33 9.10 17.96
N LEU A 81 -4.56 10.33 17.48
CA LEU A 81 -4.71 11.47 18.37
C LEU A 81 -5.92 11.19 19.25
N LYS A 82 -5.67 10.86 20.52
CA LYS A 82 -6.71 10.82 21.54
C LYS A 82 -7.19 12.25 21.77
N THR A 83 -8.19 12.68 21.00
CA THR A 83 -8.99 13.85 21.37
C THR A 83 -9.75 13.48 22.65
N LYS A 84 -9.45 14.19 23.74
CA LYS A 84 -10.17 14.10 25.02
C LYS A 84 -11.61 14.54 24.86
#